data_AF-A0AAU3VGC0-F1
#
_entry.id   AF-A0AAU3VGC0-F1
#
_cell.length_a   1.000
_cell.length_b   1.000
_cell.length_c   1.000
_cell.angle_alpha   90.00
_cell.angle_beta   90.00
_cell.angle_gamma   90.00
#
_symmetry.space_group_name_H-M   'P 1'
#
loop_
_entity.id
_entity.type
_entity.pdbx_description
1 polymer ?
#
loop_
_entity_poly.entity_id
_entity_poly.type
_entity_poly.pdbx_seq_one_letter_code
_entity_poly.pdbx_strand_id
1 'polypeptide(L)'
;MLSHRPSGRPRRLRRAAALTLVFGAVLATGAAAGSFGDLGGERRTPPHSRIPAGTVADTDEIAEAIAEGKVGPQAAEALVSRSGDRWSSFYTAQEYEGFQQSLDGRYVGVGLWVRRTEDGRIGIDRVQSGSPAARAGVHAGDRLMSIDGTEVTGRPVTEVVARLRGSDAAGTAVALGLRRGARSWAVSPRRALLPTESVRVRHVPGGVSVVKVDAFTKGVAGQVRGALAGRPGHKGIVLDLRGNSGGLVTEAVGVASAFLDGGLVATYDVHGRQQALYAADAGDTDTPLVVLVDGGTMSAAELLAGALQDRGRAVVVGSRTFGKGSVQMPSRLSDGSVAELTVGHYRLPAGRRVDGRGVEPDLKVTGGADAESEALQVLDGLGTPAR
;
A
#
# COMPACT_ATOMS: atom_id res chain seq x y z
N MET A 1 -26.01 60.51 6.99
CA MET A 1 -25.23 59.71 7.97
C MET A 1 -25.06 58.30 7.41
N LEU A 2 -23.99 58.06 6.65
CA LEU A 2 -23.67 56.78 6.01
C LEU A 2 -22.75 55.98 6.94
N SER A 3 -23.21 54.83 7.41
CA SER A 3 -22.43 53.91 8.25
C SER A 3 -21.77 52.83 7.38
N HIS A 4 -20.43 52.84 7.38
CA HIS A 4 -19.56 51.85 6.76
C HIS A 4 -19.68 50.48 7.45
N ARG A 5 -19.96 49.43 6.69
CA ARG A 5 -19.65 48.03 7.06
C ARG A 5 -18.33 47.62 6.42
N PRO A 6 -17.31 47.18 7.16
CA PRO A 6 -16.12 46.59 6.56
C PRO A 6 -16.39 45.14 6.13
N SER A 7 -16.06 44.85 4.88
CA SER A 7 -16.04 43.55 4.23
C SER A 7 -15.11 42.57 4.94
N GLY A 8 -15.65 41.47 5.47
CA GLY A 8 -14.88 40.36 6.01
C GLY A 8 -14.15 39.60 4.91
N ARG A 9 -12.81 39.56 4.98
CA ARG A 9 -11.97 38.65 4.17
C ARG A 9 -12.35 37.19 4.47
N PRO A 10 -12.45 36.30 3.47
CA PRO A 10 -12.68 34.87 3.71
C PRO A 10 -11.47 34.29 4.47
N ARG A 11 -11.76 33.71 5.64
CA ARG A 11 -10.79 32.97 6.45
C ARG A 11 -10.22 31.83 5.62
N ARG A 12 -8.92 31.88 5.33
CA ARG A 12 -8.14 30.74 4.82
C ARG A 12 -8.28 29.62 5.85
N LEU A 13 -9.14 28.64 5.58
CA LEU A 13 -9.15 27.37 6.30
C LEU A 13 -7.76 26.75 6.10
N ARG A 14 -6.96 26.78 7.17
CA ARG A 14 -5.76 25.94 7.29
C ARG A 14 -6.24 24.50 7.18
N ARG A 15 -6.03 23.88 6.03
CA ARG A 15 -6.26 22.45 5.81
C ARG A 15 -5.43 21.71 6.86
N ALA A 16 -6.09 21.14 7.86
CA ALA A 16 -5.49 20.11 8.69
C ALA A 16 -5.09 18.98 7.76
N ALA A 17 -3.85 18.51 7.87
CA ALA A 17 -3.32 17.40 7.10
C ALA A 17 -4.18 16.15 7.37
N ALA A 18 -5.16 15.91 6.51
CA ALA A 18 -5.72 14.60 6.32
C ALA A 18 -4.57 13.76 5.77
N LEU A 19 -4.17 12.73 6.52
CA LEU A 19 -3.20 11.75 6.07
C LEU A 19 -3.86 11.02 4.89
N THR A 20 -3.66 11.54 3.68
CA THR A 20 -4.07 10.82 2.47
C THR A 20 -3.14 9.63 2.39
N LEU A 21 -3.61 8.48 2.87
CA LEU A 21 -3.01 7.19 2.56
C LEU A 21 -3.27 6.95 1.07
N VAL A 22 -2.47 7.60 0.22
CA VAL A 22 -2.55 7.40 -1.22
C VAL A 22 -1.87 6.08 -1.51
N PHE A 23 -2.70 5.07 -1.74
CA PHE A 23 -2.28 3.74 -2.11
C PHE A 23 -2.53 3.58 -3.61
N GLY A 24 -1.48 3.66 -4.41
CA GLY A 24 -1.49 3.29 -5.82
C GLY A 24 -1.04 1.84 -6.01
N ALA A 25 -1.79 1.04 -6.76
CA ALA A 25 -1.21 -0.18 -7.31
C ALA A 25 -0.38 0.23 -8.52
N VAL A 26 0.92 0.39 -8.31
CA VAL A 26 1.83 0.72 -9.41
C VAL A 26 2.08 -0.56 -10.18
N LEU A 27 1.53 -0.63 -11.40
CA LEU A 27 2.11 -1.47 -12.43
C LEU A 27 3.45 -0.86 -12.78
N ALA A 28 4.53 -1.41 -12.23
CA ALA A 28 5.87 -1.13 -12.73
C ALA A 28 5.97 -1.74 -14.14
N THR A 29 5.50 -1.02 -15.16
CA THR A 29 5.80 -1.36 -16.54
C THR A 29 7.32 -1.38 -16.68
N GLY A 30 7.87 -2.52 -17.12
CA GLY A 30 9.28 -2.72 -17.42
C GLY A 30 9.77 -1.84 -18.56
N ALA A 31 9.79 -0.52 -18.36
CA ALA A 31 10.29 0.48 -19.29
C ALA A 31 11.81 0.41 -19.49
N ALA A 32 12.48 -0.60 -18.92
CA ALA A 32 13.88 -0.93 -19.22
C ALA A 32 14.02 -1.98 -20.36
N ALA A 33 12.94 -2.53 -20.91
CA ALA A 33 13.00 -3.61 -21.90
C ALA A 33 12.55 -3.22 -23.33
N GLY A 34 12.30 -1.94 -23.63
CA GLY A 34 12.21 -1.46 -25.02
C GLY A 34 11.13 -2.09 -25.92
N SER A 35 9.99 -2.56 -25.39
CA SER A 35 8.95 -3.23 -26.18
C SER A 35 7.79 -2.32 -26.62
N PHE A 36 8.10 -1.10 -27.09
CA PHE A 36 7.15 -0.28 -27.84
C PHE A 36 7.68 -0.10 -29.25
N GLY A 37 7.24 -0.99 -30.14
CA GLY A 37 7.38 -0.81 -31.58
C GLY A 37 6.41 0.25 -32.07
N ASP A 38 6.98 1.21 -32.80
CA ASP A 38 6.34 2.19 -33.66
C ASP A 38 5.32 1.53 -34.61
N LEU A 39 4.09 2.06 -34.67
CA LEU A 39 3.20 1.93 -35.82
C LEU A 39 2.28 3.17 -35.89
N GLY A 40 2.53 4.00 -36.90
CA GLY A 40 1.72 5.17 -37.23
C GLY A 40 0.45 4.89 -38.05
N GLY A 41 -0.37 5.96 -38.17
CA GLY A 41 -1.54 6.11 -39.06
C GLY A 41 -2.88 5.66 -38.44
N GLU A 42 -3.96 6.44 -38.37
CA GLU A 42 -4.42 7.63 -39.09
C GLU A 42 -5.23 8.57 -38.17
N ARG A 43 -5.19 9.88 -38.47
CA ARG A 43 -6.01 10.94 -37.84
C ARG A 43 -7.43 10.96 -38.42
N ARG A 44 -8.44 11.05 -37.57
CA ARG A 44 -9.74 11.67 -37.88
C ARG A 44 -10.20 12.56 -36.72
N THR A 45 -10.37 13.85 -36.98
CA THR A 45 -10.96 14.85 -36.07
C THR A 45 -12.50 14.82 -36.10
N PRO A 46 -13.20 15.23 -35.02
CA PRO A 46 -14.61 14.91 -34.78
C PRO A 46 -15.56 16.08 -35.12
N PRO A 47 -16.90 15.86 -35.18
CA PRO A 47 -17.85 16.96 -35.03
C PRO A 47 -18.18 17.18 -33.54
N HIS A 48 -18.15 18.45 -33.13
CA HIS A 48 -18.56 18.90 -31.82
C HIS A 48 -20.08 18.76 -31.62
N SER A 49 -20.52 18.15 -30.51
CA SER A 49 -21.81 18.48 -29.90
C SER A 49 -21.89 18.09 -28.41
N ARG A 50 -21.96 19.12 -27.57
CA ARG A 50 -22.62 19.25 -26.25
C ARG A 50 -22.59 18.03 -25.30
N ILE A 51 -21.70 18.12 -24.30
CA ILE A 51 -21.64 17.25 -23.12
C ILE A 51 -22.77 17.62 -22.14
N PRO A 52 -23.68 16.70 -21.78
CA PRO A 52 -24.54 16.84 -20.60
C PRO A 52 -23.73 16.54 -19.32
N ALA A 53 -24.14 17.17 -18.22
CA ALA A 53 -23.47 17.15 -16.92
C ALA A 53 -23.05 15.76 -16.41
N GLY A 54 -21.79 15.66 -15.96
CA GLY A 54 -21.34 14.69 -14.96
C GLY A 54 -20.53 13.49 -15.47
N THR A 55 -19.77 13.61 -16.55
CA THR A 55 -18.74 12.63 -16.91
C THR A 55 -17.51 12.82 -16.02
N VAL A 56 -17.00 11.71 -15.48
CA VAL A 56 -15.60 11.55 -15.06
C VAL A 56 -14.75 12.30 -16.10
N ALA A 57 -13.95 13.28 -15.69
CA ALA A 57 -13.00 13.85 -16.64
C ALA A 57 -12.17 12.69 -17.15
N ASP A 58 -12.19 12.44 -18.45
CA ASP A 58 -11.56 11.26 -19.03
C ASP A 58 -10.08 11.29 -18.62
N THR A 59 -9.71 10.41 -17.70
CA THR A 59 -8.36 10.36 -17.14
C THR A 59 -7.35 10.08 -18.25
N ASP A 60 -7.80 9.49 -19.35
CA ASP A 60 -7.02 9.30 -20.57
C ASP A 60 -6.77 10.64 -21.29
N GLU A 61 -7.76 11.53 -21.40
CA GLU A 61 -7.57 12.89 -21.94
C GLU A 61 -6.59 13.71 -21.08
N ILE A 62 -6.67 13.56 -19.74
CA ILE A 62 -5.73 14.22 -18.83
C ILE A 62 -4.30 13.67 -19.06
N ALA A 63 -4.15 12.35 -19.18
CA ALA A 63 -2.87 11.70 -19.43
C ALA A 63 -2.26 12.13 -20.77
N GLU A 64 -3.04 12.14 -21.84
CA GLU A 64 -2.61 12.56 -23.19
C GLU A 64 -2.18 14.03 -23.19
N ALA A 65 -2.99 14.92 -22.60
CA ALA A 65 -2.65 16.33 -22.54
C ALA A 65 -1.39 16.64 -21.72
N ILE A 66 -1.10 15.84 -20.68
CA ILE A 66 0.16 15.88 -19.95
C ILE A 66 1.32 15.39 -20.84
N ALA A 67 1.15 14.25 -21.51
CA ALA A 67 2.17 13.66 -22.38
C ALA A 67 2.56 14.58 -23.55
N GLU A 68 1.61 15.34 -24.09
CA GLU A 68 1.83 16.34 -25.14
C GLU A 68 2.35 17.69 -24.61
N GLY A 69 2.51 17.85 -23.29
CA GLY A 69 2.97 19.09 -22.67
C GLY A 69 1.95 20.24 -22.72
N LYS A 70 0.67 19.95 -23.00
CA LYS A 70 -0.42 20.95 -23.08
C LYS A 70 -0.89 21.41 -21.70
N VAL A 71 -0.60 20.63 -20.66
CA VAL A 71 -1.05 20.87 -19.28
C VAL A 71 0.14 21.01 -18.34
N GLY A 72 0.26 22.16 -17.70
CA GLY A 72 1.25 22.39 -16.64
C GLY A 72 0.81 21.88 -15.26
N PRO A 73 1.72 21.84 -14.26
CA PRO A 73 1.48 21.25 -12.93
C PRO A 73 0.22 21.72 -12.21
N GLN A 74 0.01 23.03 -12.12
CA GLN A 74 -1.17 23.61 -11.45
C GLN A 74 -2.48 23.23 -12.15
N ALA A 75 -2.45 23.12 -13.48
CA ALA A 75 -3.61 22.72 -14.26
C ALA A 75 -3.88 21.22 -14.10
N ALA A 76 -2.84 20.37 -14.08
CA ALA A 76 -2.96 18.94 -13.84
C ALA A 76 -3.52 18.63 -12.45
N GLU A 77 -3.00 19.28 -11.39
CA GLU A 77 -3.53 19.14 -10.02
C GLU A 77 -5.03 19.49 -9.98
N ALA A 78 -5.43 20.58 -10.64
CA ALA A 78 -6.82 21.02 -10.70
C ALA A 78 -7.72 20.08 -11.53
N LEU A 79 -7.20 19.49 -12.62
CA LEU A 79 -7.92 18.51 -13.43
C LEU A 79 -8.13 17.21 -12.66
N VAL A 80 -7.07 16.66 -12.04
CA VAL A 80 -7.14 15.48 -11.18
C VAL A 80 -8.16 15.69 -10.06
N SER A 81 -8.06 16.81 -9.34
CA SER A 81 -8.96 17.14 -8.22
C SER A 81 -10.43 17.26 -8.63
N ARG A 82 -10.71 17.65 -9.87
CA ARG A 82 -12.07 17.80 -10.41
C ARG A 82 -12.55 16.60 -11.21
N SER A 83 -11.71 15.60 -11.45
CA SER A 83 -12.03 14.44 -12.29
C SER A 83 -13.20 13.62 -11.78
N GLY A 84 -13.46 13.67 -10.47
CA GLY A 84 -14.46 12.82 -9.80
C GLY A 84 -14.00 11.37 -9.63
N ASP A 85 -12.82 11.01 -10.14
CA ASP A 85 -12.21 9.72 -9.87
C ASP A 85 -11.61 9.73 -8.45
N ARG A 86 -12.17 8.89 -7.58
CA ARG A 86 -11.74 8.74 -6.19
C ARG A 86 -10.33 8.16 -6.02
N TRP A 87 -9.76 7.59 -7.09
CA TRP A 87 -8.43 6.96 -7.04
C TRP A 87 -7.33 7.82 -7.62
N SER A 88 -7.65 8.72 -8.55
CA SER A 88 -6.66 9.60 -9.16
C SER A 88 -6.10 10.58 -8.13
N SER A 89 -4.78 10.78 -8.17
CA SER A 89 -4.06 11.61 -7.21
C SER A 89 -2.95 12.41 -7.90
N PHE A 90 -2.68 13.60 -7.38
CA PHE A 90 -1.56 14.42 -7.82
C PHE A 90 -0.50 14.45 -6.73
N TYR A 91 0.75 14.29 -7.12
CA TYR A 91 1.91 14.30 -6.25
C TYR A 91 2.88 15.37 -6.73
N THR A 92 3.39 16.18 -5.82
CA THR A 92 4.64 16.92 -6.07
C THR A 92 5.81 15.96 -6.30
N ALA A 93 6.90 16.45 -6.91
CA ALA A 93 8.10 15.64 -7.13
C ALA A 93 8.61 14.99 -5.82
N GLN A 94 8.61 15.74 -4.72
CA GLN A 94 9.04 15.28 -3.40
C GLN A 94 8.10 14.21 -2.82
N GLU A 95 6.78 14.41 -2.91
CA GLU A 95 5.80 13.43 -2.45
C GLU A 95 5.89 12.13 -3.24
N TYR A 96 6.07 12.23 -4.56
CA TYR A 96 6.21 11.06 -5.42
C TYR A 96 7.52 10.31 -5.15
N GLU A 97 8.63 11.01 -4.88
CA GLU A 97 9.87 10.37 -4.45
C GLU A 97 9.69 9.58 -3.15
N GLY A 98 9.01 10.18 -2.15
CA GLY A 98 8.68 9.47 -0.91
C GLY A 98 7.78 8.25 -1.14
N PHE A 99 6.81 8.36 -2.04
CA PHE A 99 5.97 7.23 -2.46
C PHE A 99 6.80 6.12 -3.11
N GLN A 100 7.70 6.44 -4.03
CA GLN A 100 8.60 5.47 -4.66
C GLN A 100 9.51 4.78 -3.64
N GLN A 101 10.08 5.52 -2.69
CA GLN A 101 10.88 4.93 -1.61
C GLN A 101 10.07 3.93 -0.80
N SER A 102 8.79 4.22 -0.52
CA SER A 102 7.90 3.29 0.19
C SER A 102 7.67 1.99 -0.59
N LEU A 103 7.51 2.07 -1.92
CA LEU A 103 7.40 0.90 -2.79
C LEU A 103 8.71 0.11 -2.87
N ASP A 104 9.85 0.79 -2.78
CA ASP A 104 11.17 0.16 -2.64
C ASP A 104 11.40 -0.50 -1.27
N GLY A 105 10.40 -0.47 -0.38
CA GLY A 105 10.49 -1.03 0.96
C GLY A 105 11.41 -0.21 1.85
N ARG A 106 11.42 1.11 1.66
CA ARG A 106 12.25 2.05 2.40
C ARG A 106 11.45 3.23 2.90
N TYR A 107 11.91 3.86 3.96
CA TYR A 107 11.34 5.10 4.43
C TYR A 107 12.42 5.94 5.12
N VAL A 108 12.24 7.26 5.11
CA VAL A 108 13.08 8.18 5.90
C VAL A 108 12.52 8.28 7.31
N GLY A 109 13.38 8.08 8.31
CA GLY A 109 13.00 8.22 9.71
C GLY A 109 14.11 7.81 10.66
N VAL A 110 13.75 7.60 11.93
CA VAL A 110 14.70 7.25 12.99
C VAL A 110 14.60 5.79 13.46
N GLY A 111 13.66 5.01 12.93
CA GLY A 111 13.52 3.58 13.25
C GLY A 111 12.69 3.31 14.51
N LEU A 112 11.63 4.08 14.73
CA LEU A 112 10.73 3.95 15.88
C LEU A 112 9.31 3.61 15.43
N TRP A 113 8.67 2.69 16.15
CA TRP A 113 7.23 2.52 16.15
C TRP A 113 6.70 3.05 17.47
N VAL A 114 5.63 3.81 17.38
CA VAL A 114 5.00 4.43 18.54
C VAL A 114 3.55 4.00 18.64
N ARG A 115 3.06 3.86 19.86
CA ARG A 115 1.66 3.59 20.14
C ARG A 115 1.15 4.51 21.22
N ARG A 116 -0.17 4.69 21.25
CA ARG A 116 -0.82 5.26 22.43
C ARG A 116 -0.86 4.19 23.52
N THR A 117 -0.38 4.54 24.71
CA THR A 117 -0.48 3.71 25.92
C THR A 117 -1.85 3.89 26.58
N GLU A 118 -2.22 3.00 27.48
CA GLU A 118 -3.49 3.04 28.21
C GLU A 118 -3.69 4.36 28.98
N ASP A 119 -2.61 4.95 29.48
CA ASP A 119 -2.59 6.26 30.15
C ASP A 119 -2.62 7.45 29.17
N GLY A 120 -2.93 7.22 27.89
CA GLY A 120 -3.11 8.24 26.85
C GLY A 120 -1.81 8.88 26.33
N ARG A 121 -0.64 8.39 26.77
CA ARG A 121 0.68 8.90 26.37
C ARG A 121 1.22 8.17 25.16
N ILE A 122 2.35 8.64 24.64
CA ILE A 122 3.05 8.00 23.53
C ILE A 122 4.17 7.12 24.07
N GLY A 123 4.03 5.82 23.88
CA GLY A 123 5.07 4.83 24.17
C GLY A 123 5.81 4.43 22.91
N ILE A 124 7.10 4.15 23.04
CA ILE A 124 7.89 3.46 22.03
C ILE A 124 7.48 1.98 22.08
N ASP A 125 6.84 1.53 21.01
CA ASP A 125 6.40 0.13 20.85
C ASP A 125 7.57 -0.75 20.41
N ARG A 126 8.34 -0.28 19.43
CA ARG A 126 9.47 -1.00 18.85
C ARG A 126 10.56 -0.04 18.42
N VAL A 127 11.79 -0.54 18.43
CA VAL A 127 12.97 0.15 17.89
C VAL A 127 13.64 -0.79 16.90
N GLN A 128 13.87 -0.30 15.67
CA GLN A 128 14.49 -1.10 14.62
C GLN A 128 15.97 -1.30 14.96
N SER A 129 16.46 -2.54 14.89
CA SER A 129 17.87 -2.84 15.10
C SER A 129 18.74 -2.09 14.09
N GLY A 130 19.88 -1.55 14.53
CA GLY A 130 20.78 -0.78 13.67
C GLY A 130 20.22 0.57 13.20
N SER A 131 19.09 1.04 13.70
CA SER A 131 18.55 2.36 13.36
C SER A 131 19.24 3.51 14.10
N PRO A 132 19.06 4.77 13.64
CA PRO A 132 19.51 5.94 14.39
C PRO A 132 18.99 6.00 15.82
N ALA A 133 17.73 5.64 16.07
CA ALA A 133 17.18 5.63 17.42
C ALA A 133 17.78 4.50 18.29
N ALA A 134 18.02 3.31 17.72
CA ALA A 134 18.70 2.23 18.44
C ALA A 134 20.12 2.65 18.86
N ARG A 135 20.89 3.26 17.95
CA ARG A 135 22.24 3.80 18.25
C ARG A 135 22.21 4.92 19.30
N ALA A 136 21.11 5.67 19.37
CA ALA A 136 20.89 6.70 20.38
C ALA A 136 20.43 6.13 21.74
N GLY A 137 20.33 4.81 21.90
CA GLY A 137 19.94 4.17 23.16
C GLY A 137 18.45 4.29 23.48
N VAL A 138 17.59 4.42 22.46
CA VAL A 138 16.14 4.33 22.62
C VAL A 138 15.73 2.86 22.65
N HIS A 139 14.81 2.51 23.54
CA HIS A 139 14.31 1.13 23.69
C HIS A 139 12.79 1.08 23.70
N ALA A 140 12.24 -0.10 23.37
CA ALA A 140 10.82 -0.38 23.58
C ALA A 140 10.44 -0.17 25.06
N GLY A 141 9.26 0.40 25.30
CA GLY A 141 8.79 0.79 26.63
C GLY A 141 9.19 2.21 27.07
N ASP A 142 10.11 2.87 26.37
CA ASP A 142 10.38 4.31 26.60
C ASP A 142 9.13 5.15 26.31
N ARG A 143 8.99 6.27 27.01
CA ARG A 143 7.92 7.24 26.75
C ARG A 143 8.47 8.40 25.94
N LEU A 144 7.82 8.72 24.82
CA LEU A 144 8.14 9.88 24.02
C LEU A 144 7.37 11.09 24.55
N MET A 145 8.12 12.07 25.06
CA MET A 145 7.59 13.26 25.73
C MET A 145 7.52 14.44 24.76
N SER A 146 8.54 14.62 23.92
CA SER A 146 8.61 15.72 22.95
C SER A 146 9.37 15.34 21.67
N ILE A 147 9.07 16.07 20.58
CA ILE A 147 9.79 16.05 19.31
C ILE A 147 10.12 17.50 18.94
N ASP A 148 11.39 17.82 18.71
CA ASP A 148 11.87 19.16 18.35
C ASP A 148 11.34 20.25 19.30
N GLY A 149 11.44 19.97 20.61
CA GLY A 149 10.95 20.85 21.68
C GLY A 149 9.42 20.90 21.82
N THR A 150 8.66 20.28 20.92
CA THR A 150 7.19 20.24 20.96
C THR A 150 6.72 19.03 21.75
N GLU A 151 5.98 19.24 22.85
CA GLU A 151 5.37 18.13 23.59
C GLU A 151 4.38 17.34 22.73
N VAL A 152 4.46 16.00 22.84
CA VAL A 152 3.61 15.08 22.07
C VAL A 152 2.57 14.34 22.93
N THR A 153 2.54 14.60 24.24
CA THR A 153 1.53 14.05 25.14
C THR A 153 0.13 14.48 24.68
N GLY A 154 -0.80 13.53 24.59
CA GLY A 154 -2.18 13.79 24.19
C GLY A 154 -2.39 14.00 22.68
N ARG A 155 -1.33 14.16 21.88
CA ARG A 155 -1.44 14.30 20.42
C ARG A 155 -1.91 13.01 19.74
N PRO A 156 -2.57 13.10 18.57
CA PRO A 156 -2.84 11.93 17.74
C PRO A 156 -1.54 11.23 17.33
N VAL A 157 -1.52 9.89 17.39
CA VAL A 157 -0.33 9.09 17.02
C VAL A 157 0.11 9.39 15.59
N THR A 158 -0.83 9.65 14.68
CA THR A 158 -0.57 9.99 13.28
C THR A 158 0.28 11.27 13.14
N GLU A 159 -0.01 12.30 13.95
CA GLU A 159 0.78 13.53 13.96
C GLU A 159 2.20 13.28 14.46
N VAL A 160 2.33 12.45 15.49
CA VAL A 160 3.64 12.08 16.06
C VAL A 160 4.48 11.34 15.02
N VAL A 161 3.89 10.37 14.32
CA VAL A 161 4.56 9.62 13.25
C VAL A 161 5.00 10.55 12.12
N ALA A 162 4.16 11.50 11.70
CA ALA A 162 4.51 12.48 10.67
C ALA A 162 5.73 13.33 11.08
N ARG A 163 5.81 13.76 12.35
CA ARG A 163 6.97 14.51 12.88
C ARG A 163 8.24 13.65 12.96
N LEU A 164 8.12 12.38 13.36
CA LEU A 164 9.26 11.46 13.42
C LEU A 164 9.83 11.16 12.03
N ARG A 165 8.97 10.97 11.03
CA ARG A 165 9.37 10.85 9.62
C ARG A 165 9.95 12.16 9.08
N GLY A 166 9.38 13.29 9.49
CA GLY A 166 9.75 14.62 9.02
C GLY A 166 9.23 14.89 7.61
N SER A 167 9.27 16.15 7.20
CA SER A 167 9.14 16.59 5.80
C SER A 167 10.46 16.48 5.02
N ASP A 168 11.53 16.04 5.69
CA ASP A 168 12.89 16.35 5.26
C ASP A 168 13.64 15.11 4.73
N ALA A 169 14.66 15.38 3.92
CA ALA A 169 15.59 14.37 3.44
C ALA A 169 16.34 13.65 4.58
N ALA A 170 16.86 12.46 4.29
CA ALA A 170 17.78 11.75 5.16
C ALA A 170 18.95 12.66 5.60
N GLY A 171 19.42 12.51 6.83
CA GLY A 171 20.53 13.27 7.42
C GLY A 171 20.12 14.38 8.39
N THR A 172 18.87 14.85 8.33
CA THR A 172 18.31 15.81 9.30
C THR A 172 18.25 15.24 10.72
N ALA A 173 18.51 16.07 11.74
CA ALA A 173 18.37 15.65 13.14
C ALA A 173 16.93 15.83 13.62
N VAL A 174 16.49 14.97 14.54
CA VAL A 174 15.22 15.14 15.27
C VAL A 174 15.50 15.03 16.76
N ALA A 175 15.15 16.05 17.54
CA ALA A 175 15.37 16.07 18.98
C ALA A 175 14.22 15.35 19.68
N LEU A 176 14.50 14.23 20.34
CA LEU A 176 13.52 13.41 21.05
C LEU A 176 13.70 13.59 22.56
N GLY A 177 12.66 14.06 23.25
CA GLY A 177 12.58 14.01 24.70
C GLY A 177 11.98 12.68 25.15
N LEU A 178 12.72 11.91 25.95
CA LEU A 178 12.37 10.55 26.36
C LEU A 178 12.29 10.42 27.88
N ARG A 179 11.50 9.45 28.35
CA ARG A 179 11.39 9.09 29.76
C ARG A 179 11.29 7.59 29.97
N ARG A 180 12.02 7.08 30.97
CA ARG A 180 11.97 5.70 31.47
C ARG A 180 11.98 5.72 33.00
N GLY A 181 10.86 5.34 33.61
CA GLY A 181 10.65 5.53 35.05
C GLY A 181 10.78 7.01 35.43
N ALA A 182 11.62 7.31 36.42
CA ALA A 182 11.91 8.68 36.87
C ALA A 182 12.96 9.41 36.00
N ARG A 183 13.69 8.69 35.14
CA ARG A 183 14.76 9.27 34.33
C ARG A 183 14.18 9.90 33.06
N SER A 184 14.51 11.17 32.82
CA SER A 184 14.25 11.88 31.57
C SER A 184 15.56 12.26 30.89
N TRP A 185 15.62 12.17 29.57
CA TRP A 185 16.79 12.57 28.79
C TRP A 185 16.36 12.99 27.38
N ALA A 186 17.28 13.61 26.65
CA ALA A 186 17.09 13.95 25.25
C ALA A 186 18.13 13.25 24.38
N VAL A 187 17.72 12.88 23.17
CA VAL A 187 18.61 12.37 22.12
C VAL A 187 18.29 13.07 20.81
N SER A 188 19.29 13.23 19.94
CA SER A 188 19.10 13.86 18.63
C SER A 188 19.54 12.95 17.49
N PRO A 189 18.87 11.80 17.28
CA PRO A 189 19.19 10.93 16.15
C PRO A 189 19.00 11.65 14.82
N ARG A 190 19.85 11.33 13.85
CA ARG A 190 19.70 11.78 12.46
C ARG A 190 18.82 10.81 11.69
N ARG A 191 17.83 11.31 10.96
CA ARG A 191 16.98 10.52 10.07
C ARG A 191 17.86 9.79 9.05
N ALA A 192 17.54 8.54 8.79
CA ALA A 192 18.20 7.73 7.79
C ALA A 192 17.14 7.07 6.90
N LEU A 193 17.57 6.63 5.71
CA LEU A 193 16.77 5.74 4.89
C LEU A 193 16.83 4.35 5.52
N LEU A 194 15.68 3.82 5.94
CA LEU A 194 15.54 2.58 6.68
C LEU A 194 14.68 1.59 5.89
N PRO A 195 14.98 0.28 5.93
CA PRO A 195 14.14 -0.73 5.29
C PRO A 195 12.84 -0.93 6.09
N THR A 196 11.75 -1.24 5.39
CA THR A 196 10.50 -1.70 5.98
C THR A 196 10.54 -3.21 6.25
N GLU A 197 9.88 -3.65 7.31
CA GLU A 197 9.66 -5.07 7.60
C GLU A 197 8.35 -5.53 6.94
N SER A 198 8.37 -5.69 5.61
CA SER A 198 7.16 -5.98 4.82
C SER A 198 6.68 -7.43 4.96
N VAL A 199 7.57 -8.37 5.33
CA VAL A 199 7.24 -9.78 5.58
C VAL A 199 7.67 -10.17 6.99
N ARG A 200 6.76 -10.79 7.75
CA ARG A 200 7.05 -11.43 9.04
C ARG A 200 6.61 -12.87 9.01
N VAL A 201 7.39 -13.74 9.64
CA VAL A 201 7.11 -15.17 9.68
C VAL A 201 7.09 -15.61 11.13
N ARG A 202 6.03 -16.31 11.52
CA ARG A 202 5.95 -17.00 12.80
C ARG A 202 5.61 -18.46 12.55
N HIS A 203 6.25 -19.32 13.33
CA HIS A 203 5.93 -20.74 13.34
C HIS A 203 5.02 -21.01 14.54
N VAL A 204 3.96 -21.76 14.29
CA VAL A 204 3.01 -22.14 15.33
C VAL A 204 3.04 -23.66 15.52
N PRO A 205 2.55 -24.17 16.66
CA PRO A 205 2.42 -25.61 16.89
C PRO A 205 1.70 -26.30 15.72
N GLY A 206 2.03 -27.57 15.48
CA GLY A 206 1.48 -28.33 14.35
C GLY A 206 2.28 -28.20 13.04
N GLY A 207 3.38 -27.45 13.01
CA GLY A 207 4.23 -27.36 11.81
C GLY A 207 3.70 -26.39 10.75
N VAL A 208 2.89 -25.42 11.17
CA VAL A 208 2.30 -24.38 10.33
C VAL A 208 3.15 -23.12 10.36
N SER A 209 3.30 -22.50 9.19
CA SER A 209 3.96 -21.20 9.05
C SER A 209 2.91 -20.11 8.79
N VAL A 210 2.88 -19.10 9.65
CA VAL A 210 2.09 -17.88 9.46
C VAL A 210 3.00 -16.83 8.82
N VAL A 211 2.73 -16.51 7.55
CA VAL A 211 3.46 -15.53 6.76
C VAL A 211 2.61 -14.27 6.64
N LYS A 212 2.98 -13.24 7.40
CA LYS A 212 2.34 -11.93 7.36
C LYS A 212 3.00 -11.06 6.29
N VAL A 213 2.22 -10.59 5.33
CA VAL A 213 2.67 -9.60 4.34
C VAL A 213 1.90 -8.30 4.58
N ASP A 214 2.60 -7.25 5.02
CA ASP A 214 1.96 -5.95 5.33
C ASP A 214 1.80 -5.07 4.10
N ALA A 215 2.71 -5.19 3.12
CA ALA A 215 2.68 -4.43 1.87
C ALA A 215 3.51 -5.14 0.79
N PHE A 216 3.16 -4.95 -0.47
CA PHE A 216 3.91 -5.48 -1.61
C PHE A 216 5.00 -4.51 -2.05
N THR A 217 6.07 -4.44 -1.26
CA THR A 217 7.27 -3.66 -1.59
C THR A 217 8.28 -4.49 -2.39
N LYS A 218 9.24 -3.84 -3.02
CA LYS A 218 10.29 -4.49 -3.81
C LYS A 218 10.99 -5.61 -3.02
N GLY A 219 11.07 -6.79 -3.63
CA GLY A 219 11.73 -7.98 -3.06
C GLY A 219 10.86 -8.82 -2.12
N VAL A 220 9.61 -8.44 -1.84
CA VAL A 220 8.70 -9.20 -0.97
C VAL A 220 8.45 -10.62 -1.52
N ALA A 221 8.33 -10.79 -2.84
CA ALA A 221 8.19 -12.12 -3.44
C ALA A 221 9.36 -13.05 -3.08
N GLY A 222 10.60 -12.53 -3.10
CA GLY A 222 11.79 -13.28 -2.70
C GLY A 222 11.82 -13.59 -1.20
N GLN A 223 11.39 -12.65 -0.36
CA GLN A 223 11.30 -12.85 1.09
C GLN A 223 10.29 -13.95 1.45
N VAL A 224 9.12 -13.97 0.77
CA VAL A 224 8.12 -15.04 0.96
C VAL A 224 8.68 -16.39 0.51
N ARG A 225 9.30 -16.50 -0.67
CA ARG A 225 9.92 -17.77 -1.11
C ARG A 225 11.00 -18.24 -0.15
N GLY A 226 11.88 -17.33 0.29
CA GLY A 226 12.94 -17.66 1.25
C GLY A 226 12.41 -18.15 2.59
N ALA A 227 11.28 -17.57 3.05
CA ALA A 227 10.60 -18.03 4.26
C ALA A 227 10.04 -19.47 4.15
N LEU A 228 9.74 -19.93 2.94
CA LEU A 228 9.16 -21.25 2.66
C LEU A 228 10.22 -22.29 2.26
N ALA A 229 11.32 -21.90 1.62
CA ALA A 229 12.31 -22.81 1.04
C ALA A 229 13.08 -23.68 2.05
N GLY A 230 13.10 -23.31 3.33
CA GLY A 230 13.96 -23.93 4.34
C GLY A 230 13.33 -25.04 5.18
N ARG A 231 12.10 -25.49 4.91
CA ARG A 231 11.40 -26.40 5.84
C ARG A 231 10.61 -27.51 5.12
N PRO A 232 11.28 -28.58 4.67
CA PRO A 232 10.57 -29.75 4.17
C PRO A 232 9.60 -30.30 5.23
N GLY A 233 8.33 -30.50 4.86
CA GLY A 233 7.29 -31.03 5.75
C GLY A 233 6.44 -30.01 6.50
N HIS A 234 6.27 -28.79 5.97
CA HIS A 234 5.21 -27.90 6.44
C HIS A 234 3.86 -28.63 6.39
N LYS A 235 3.10 -28.58 7.49
CA LYS A 235 1.74 -29.15 7.49
C LYS A 235 0.71 -28.17 6.93
N GLY A 236 1.11 -26.92 6.71
CA GLY A 236 0.30 -25.90 6.05
C GLY A 236 0.86 -24.49 6.23
N ILE A 237 0.26 -23.56 5.51
CA ILE A 237 0.66 -22.15 5.46
C ILE A 237 -0.58 -21.30 5.69
N VAL A 238 -0.44 -20.29 6.55
CA VAL A 238 -1.40 -19.18 6.67
C VAL A 238 -0.74 -17.93 6.10
N LEU A 239 -1.24 -17.44 4.96
CA LEU A 239 -0.83 -16.18 4.36
C LEU A 239 -1.73 -15.06 4.90
N ASP A 240 -1.20 -14.19 5.75
CA ASP A 240 -1.97 -13.13 6.39
C ASP A 240 -1.84 -11.78 5.65
N LEU A 241 -2.92 -11.39 4.98
CA LEU A 241 -3.05 -10.14 4.20
C LEU A 241 -3.97 -9.11 4.89
N ARG A 242 -4.37 -9.32 6.14
CA ARG A 242 -5.20 -8.37 6.91
C ARG A 242 -4.51 -7.00 7.03
N GLY A 243 -5.21 -5.90 6.75
CA GLY A 243 -4.64 -4.56 6.77
C GLY A 243 -3.59 -4.26 5.70
N ASN A 244 -3.34 -5.19 4.76
CA ASN A 244 -2.43 -4.96 3.63
C ASN A 244 -3.14 -4.17 2.53
N SER A 245 -2.73 -2.93 2.36
CA SER A 245 -3.33 -2.00 1.41
C SER A 245 -2.89 -2.18 -0.05
N GLY A 246 -2.01 -3.15 -0.34
CA GLY A 246 -1.47 -3.43 -1.66
C GLY A 246 -0.01 -3.02 -1.81
N GLY A 247 0.33 -2.45 -2.96
CA GLY A 247 1.71 -2.12 -3.36
C GLY A 247 1.97 -2.51 -4.82
N LEU A 248 3.19 -2.93 -5.11
CA LEU A 248 3.62 -3.37 -6.44
C LEU A 248 2.87 -4.63 -6.87
N VAL A 249 2.14 -4.53 -7.98
CA VAL A 249 1.40 -5.67 -8.56
C VAL A 249 2.35 -6.79 -8.96
N THR A 250 3.54 -6.46 -9.46
CA THR A 250 4.57 -7.43 -9.84
C THR A 250 5.04 -8.26 -8.65
N GLU A 251 5.13 -7.67 -7.46
CA GLU A 251 5.48 -8.39 -6.23
C GLU A 251 4.32 -9.29 -5.77
N ALA A 252 3.07 -8.83 -5.89
CA ALA A 252 1.90 -9.68 -5.60
C ALA A 252 1.81 -10.89 -6.55
N VAL A 253 2.06 -10.71 -7.85
CA VAL A 253 2.17 -11.83 -8.82
C VAL A 253 3.36 -12.73 -8.48
N GLY A 254 4.48 -12.15 -8.05
CA GLY A 254 5.65 -12.88 -7.61
C GLY A 254 5.38 -13.73 -6.36
N VAL A 255 4.56 -13.25 -5.42
CA VAL A 255 4.07 -14.02 -4.27
C VAL A 255 3.07 -15.08 -4.70
N ALA A 256 2.14 -14.79 -5.61
CA ALA A 256 1.22 -15.79 -6.17
C ALA A 256 1.97 -16.98 -6.77
N SER A 257 3.08 -16.69 -7.47
CA SER A 257 3.99 -17.68 -8.06
C SER A 257 4.79 -18.50 -7.04
N ALA A 258 4.70 -18.22 -5.74
CA ALA A 258 5.22 -19.10 -4.71
C ALA A 258 4.24 -20.24 -4.37
N PHE A 259 2.96 -20.08 -4.73
CA PHE A 259 1.88 -21.00 -4.40
C PHE A 259 1.19 -21.59 -5.63
N LEU A 260 1.51 -21.09 -6.83
CA LEU A 260 0.93 -21.52 -8.10
C LEU A 260 2.03 -22.06 -9.00
N ASP A 261 1.74 -23.16 -9.69
CA ASP A 261 2.54 -23.68 -10.80
C ASP A 261 1.98 -23.15 -12.12
N GLY A 262 2.19 -21.86 -12.36
CA GLY A 262 1.70 -21.20 -13.56
C GLY A 262 0.25 -20.74 -13.57
N GLY A 263 -0.16 -20.28 -14.75
CA GLY A 263 -1.53 -19.88 -15.06
C GLY A 263 -1.88 -18.43 -14.71
N LEU A 264 -3.09 -18.04 -15.09
CA LEU A 264 -3.59 -16.67 -14.98
C LEU A 264 -3.75 -16.25 -13.51
N VAL A 265 -3.18 -15.09 -13.17
CA VAL A 265 -3.34 -14.42 -11.87
C VAL A 265 -4.36 -13.30 -11.96
N ALA A 266 -4.29 -12.47 -13.01
CA ALA A 266 -5.27 -11.42 -13.26
C ALA A 266 -5.22 -10.99 -14.72
N THR A 267 -6.31 -10.42 -15.21
CA THR A 267 -6.29 -9.59 -16.43
C THR A 267 -6.53 -8.14 -16.05
N TYR A 268 -6.05 -7.22 -16.86
CA TYR A 268 -6.31 -5.80 -16.66
C TYR A 268 -6.40 -5.09 -17.99
N ASP A 269 -7.23 -4.06 -18.05
CA ASP A 269 -7.41 -3.23 -19.24
C ASP A 269 -6.68 -1.90 -19.05
N VAL A 270 -5.93 -1.46 -20.07
CA VAL A 270 -5.32 -0.12 -20.14
C VAL A 270 -5.72 0.49 -21.47
N HIS A 271 -6.44 1.61 -21.47
CA HIS A 271 -6.91 2.29 -22.69
C HIS A 271 -7.63 1.33 -23.67
N GLY A 272 -8.49 0.46 -23.14
CA GLY A 272 -9.23 -0.54 -23.93
C GLY A 272 -8.41 -1.73 -24.44
N ARG A 273 -7.11 -1.81 -24.09
CA ARG A 273 -6.25 -2.97 -24.42
C ARG A 273 -6.15 -3.90 -23.21
N GLN A 274 -6.66 -5.11 -23.38
CA GLN A 274 -6.56 -6.14 -22.35
C GLN A 274 -5.14 -6.71 -22.28
N GLN A 275 -4.62 -6.85 -21.06
CA GLN A 275 -3.37 -7.49 -20.72
C GLN A 275 -3.63 -8.58 -19.67
N ALA A 276 -2.69 -9.52 -19.54
CA ALA A 276 -2.79 -10.64 -18.61
C ALA A 276 -1.49 -10.80 -17.81
N LEU A 277 -1.65 -11.14 -16.54
CA LEU A 277 -0.57 -11.43 -15.60
C LEU A 277 -0.61 -12.92 -15.28
N TYR A 278 0.53 -13.58 -15.40
CA TYR A 278 0.67 -15.01 -15.17
C TYR A 278 1.63 -15.29 -14.02
N ALA A 279 1.35 -16.35 -13.27
CA ALA A 279 2.29 -16.89 -12.30
C ALA A 279 3.43 -17.63 -13.02
N ALA A 280 4.58 -17.73 -12.37
CA ALA A 280 5.66 -18.60 -12.82
C ALA A 280 5.41 -20.07 -12.47
N ASP A 281 5.97 -20.98 -13.26
CA ASP A 281 5.80 -22.44 -13.14
C ASP A 281 6.82 -23.04 -12.15
N ALA A 282 6.71 -22.67 -10.87
CA ALA A 282 7.65 -23.13 -9.82
C ALA A 282 7.09 -23.05 -8.38
N GLY A 283 5.78 -22.88 -8.23
CA GLY A 283 5.16 -22.71 -6.91
C GLY A 283 4.86 -24.04 -6.21
N ASP A 284 4.77 -23.99 -4.88
CA ASP A 284 4.28 -25.11 -4.08
C ASP A 284 2.75 -25.17 -4.18
N THR A 285 2.24 -26.18 -4.89
CA THR A 285 0.81 -26.42 -5.06
C THR A 285 0.22 -27.40 -4.05
N ASP A 286 1.06 -28.12 -3.31
CA ASP A 286 0.64 -29.27 -2.51
C ASP A 286 0.42 -28.90 -1.05
N THR A 287 1.25 -28.00 -0.51
CA THR A 287 1.12 -27.60 0.90
C THR A 287 -0.24 -26.91 1.13
N PRO A 288 -1.04 -27.32 2.13
CA PRO A 288 -2.30 -26.67 2.46
C PRO A 288 -2.10 -25.16 2.70
N LEU A 289 -2.98 -24.34 2.11
CA LEU A 289 -2.87 -22.89 2.17
C LEU A 289 -4.20 -22.24 2.56
N VAL A 290 -4.16 -21.39 3.56
CA VAL A 290 -5.25 -20.50 3.96
C VAL A 290 -4.79 -19.05 3.83
N VAL A 291 -5.63 -18.18 3.30
CA VAL A 291 -5.36 -16.74 3.18
C VAL A 291 -6.26 -15.97 4.14
N LEU A 292 -5.69 -15.17 5.04
CA LEU A 292 -6.44 -14.28 5.92
C LEU A 292 -6.62 -12.91 5.30
N VAL A 293 -7.85 -12.41 5.29
CA VAL A 293 -8.21 -11.09 4.73
C VAL A 293 -9.14 -10.31 5.65
N ASP A 294 -9.14 -8.99 5.51
CA ASP A 294 -10.11 -8.10 6.16
C ASP A 294 -10.45 -6.88 5.30
N GLY A 295 -11.27 -5.97 5.81
CA GLY A 295 -11.63 -4.73 5.12
C GLY A 295 -10.45 -3.77 4.86
N GLY A 296 -9.27 -4.02 5.43
CA GLY A 296 -8.02 -3.32 5.12
C GLY A 296 -7.20 -4.00 4.03
N THR A 297 -7.51 -5.25 3.66
CA THR A 297 -6.95 -5.90 2.47
C THR A 297 -7.44 -5.17 1.22
N MET A 298 -6.52 -4.62 0.42
CA MET A 298 -6.87 -3.76 -0.72
C MET A 298 -5.94 -3.99 -1.93
N SER A 299 -6.47 -3.74 -3.13
CA SER A 299 -5.70 -3.60 -4.37
C SER A 299 -4.84 -4.83 -4.70
N ALA A 300 -3.51 -4.72 -4.81
CA ALA A 300 -2.63 -5.86 -5.11
C ALA A 300 -2.81 -7.04 -4.12
N ALA A 301 -3.22 -6.76 -2.87
CA ALA A 301 -3.56 -7.81 -1.90
C ALA A 301 -4.86 -8.54 -2.24
N GLU A 302 -5.87 -7.82 -2.75
CA GLU A 302 -7.13 -8.40 -3.24
C GLU A 302 -6.90 -9.21 -4.52
N LEU A 303 -6.01 -8.73 -5.39
CA LEU A 303 -5.58 -9.47 -6.59
C LEU A 303 -4.96 -10.81 -6.20
N LEU A 304 -4.02 -10.82 -5.25
CA LEU A 304 -3.40 -12.06 -4.77
C LEU A 304 -4.43 -13.00 -4.12
N ALA A 305 -5.21 -12.51 -3.15
CA ALA A 305 -6.21 -13.31 -2.45
C ALA A 305 -7.24 -13.89 -3.43
N GLY A 306 -7.77 -13.06 -4.31
CA GLY A 306 -8.76 -13.45 -5.31
C GLY A 306 -8.20 -14.41 -6.36
N ALA A 307 -6.93 -14.27 -6.77
CA ALA A 307 -6.30 -15.20 -7.69
C ALA A 307 -6.11 -16.59 -7.07
N LEU A 308 -5.64 -16.66 -5.82
CA LEU A 308 -5.50 -17.93 -5.11
C LEU A 308 -6.87 -18.59 -4.86
N GLN A 309 -7.88 -17.79 -4.56
CA GLN A 309 -9.26 -18.25 -4.37
C GLN A 309 -9.87 -18.80 -5.67
N ASP A 310 -9.85 -18.01 -6.76
CA ASP A 310 -10.47 -18.37 -8.04
C ASP A 310 -9.81 -19.61 -8.66
N ARG A 311 -8.55 -19.87 -8.32
CA ARG A 311 -7.80 -21.06 -8.76
C ARG A 311 -7.97 -22.26 -7.83
N GLY A 312 -8.77 -22.15 -6.77
CA GLY A 312 -8.95 -23.20 -5.77
C GLY A 312 -7.67 -23.56 -5.01
N ARG A 313 -6.66 -22.67 -5.02
CA ARG A 313 -5.36 -22.93 -4.39
C ARG A 313 -5.40 -22.71 -2.88
N ALA A 314 -6.24 -21.79 -2.42
CA ALA A 314 -6.37 -21.46 -1.01
C ALA A 314 -7.81 -21.25 -0.60
N VAL A 315 -8.11 -21.56 0.67
CA VAL A 315 -9.34 -21.11 1.32
C VAL A 315 -9.10 -19.70 1.87
N VAL A 316 -9.95 -18.75 1.51
CA VAL A 316 -9.90 -17.37 2.00
C VAL A 316 -10.80 -17.24 3.23
N VAL A 317 -10.23 -16.77 4.33
CA VAL A 317 -10.88 -16.68 5.64
C VAL A 317 -10.82 -15.24 6.16
N GLY A 318 -11.91 -14.73 6.74
CA GLY A 318 -11.92 -13.43 7.40
C GLY A 318 -13.15 -12.59 7.07
N SER A 319 -12.95 -11.35 6.62
CA SER A 319 -14.05 -10.45 6.22
C SER A 319 -13.85 -9.89 4.82
N ARG A 320 -14.93 -9.38 4.21
CA ARG A 320 -14.89 -8.79 2.86
C ARG A 320 -13.79 -7.72 2.76
N THR A 321 -13.03 -7.78 1.68
CA THR A 321 -11.94 -6.84 1.40
C THR A 321 -12.44 -5.49 0.88
N PHE A 322 -11.52 -4.54 0.73
CA PHE A 322 -11.86 -3.13 0.51
C PHE A 322 -12.61 -2.83 -0.80
N GLY A 323 -12.29 -3.53 -1.89
CA GLY A 323 -12.91 -3.35 -3.19
C GLY A 323 -12.23 -2.31 -4.08
N LYS A 324 -10.90 -2.24 -4.09
CA LYS A 324 -10.16 -1.42 -5.05
C LYS A 324 -9.72 -2.25 -6.25
N GLY A 325 -10.47 -2.12 -7.36
CA GLY A 325 -10.26 -2.88 -8.59
C GLY A 325 -9.67 -2.08 -9.75
N SER A 326 -9.27 -0.83 -9.52
CA SER A 326 -8.74 0.08 -10.53
C SER A 326 -7.22 0.00 -10.64
N VAL A 327 -6.72 0.24 -11.85
CA VAL A 327 -5.30 0.32 -12.19
C VAL A 327 -4.94 1.78 -12.36
N GLN A 328 -3.89 2.23 -11.67
CA GLN A 328 -3.36 3.57 -11.86
C GLN A 328 -2.06 3.54 -12.66
N MET A 329 -1.83 4.59 -13.45
CA MET A 329 -0.55 4.83 -14.11
C MET A 329 -0.05 6.26 -13.83
N PRO A 330 1.27 6.42 -13.59
CA PRO A 330 1.86 7.73 -13.37
C PRO A 330 2.08 8.48 -14.68
N SER A 331 1.56 9.71 -14.76
CA SER A 331 1.85 10.69 -15.80
C SER A 331 2.76 11.78 -15.22
N ARG A 332 4.02 11.78 -15.64
CA ARG A 332 5.05 12.72 -15.12
C ARG A 332 4.98 14.05 -15.86
N LEU A 333 5.12 15.13 -15.11
CA LEU A 333 5.17 16.50 -15.62
C LEU A 333 6.59 17.05 -15.65
N SER A 334 6.78 18.17 -16.34
CA SER A 334 8.09 18.78 -16.58
C SER A 334 8.83 19.24 -15.31
N ASP A 335 8.12 19.51 -14.23
CA ASP A 335 8.69 19.89 -12.93
C ASP A 335 8.96 18.68 -12.00
N GLY A 336 8.75 17.46 -12.51
CA GLY A 336 8.90 16.21 -11.75
C GLY A 336 7.68 15.81 -10.93
N SER A 337 6.62 16.64 -10.88
CA SER A 337 5.33 16.23 -10.31
C SER A 337 4.68 15.10 -11.12
N VAL A 338 3.74 14.39 -10.50
CA VAL A 338 3.11 13.21 -11.08
C VAL A 338 1.61 13.23 -10.85
N ALA A 339 0.84 13.10 -11.92
CA ALA A 339 -0.57 12.72 -11.86
C ALA A 339 -0.66 11.19 -11.93
N GLU A 340 -1.06 10.53 -10.86
CA GLU A 340 -1.39 9.12 -10.83
C GLU A 340 -2.87 8.97 -11.22
N LEU A 341 -3.13 8.44 -12.41
CA LEU A 341 -4.45 8.46 -13.05
C LEU A 341 -4.99 7.04 -13.21
N THR A 342 -6.29 6.85 -12.97
CA THR A 342 -6.92 5.55 -13.29
C THR A 342 -6.98 5.36 -14.80
N VAL A 343 -6.42 4.25 -15.29
CA VAL A 343 -6.38 3.92 -16.73
C VAL A 343 -7.20 2.67 -17.08
N GLY A 344 -7.80 2.04 -16.06
CA GLY A 344 -8.66 0.89 -16.24
C GLY A 344 -8.85 0.08 -14.97
N HIS A 345 -9.22 -1.19 -15.15
CA HIS A 345 -9.59 -2.10 -14.07
C HIS A 345 -9.00 -3.48 -14.30
N TYR A 346 -8.75 -4.20 -13.20
CA TYR A 346 -8.37 -5.61 -13.26
C TYR A 346 -9.55 -6.53 -12.97
N ARG A 347 -9.42 -7.77 -13.45
CA ARG A 347 -10.32 -8.89 -13.21
C ARG A 347 -9.53 -10.07 -12.70
N LEU A 348 -10.15 -10.78 -11.77
CA LEU A 348 -9.60 -12.03 -11.22
C LEU A 348 -9.74 -13.17 -12.25
N PRO A 349 -9.08 -14.33 -12.04
CA PRO A 349 -9.07 -15.43 -13.01
C PRO A 349 -10.46 -15.93 -13.43
N ALA A 350 -11.46 -15.90 -12.54
CA ALA A 350 -12.85 -16.26 -12.87
C ALA A 350 -13.62 -15.14 -13.63
N GLY A 351 -12.95 -14.05 -14.03
CA GLY A 351 -13.52 -12.93 -14.78
C GLY A 351 -14.26 -11.88 -13.94
N ARG A 352 -14.38 -12.10 -12.62
CA ARG A 352 -15.08 -11.19 -11.70
C ARG A 352 -14.29 -9.89 -11.45
N ARG A 353 -15.02 -8.79 -11.30
CA ARG A 353 -14.48 -7.46 -10.95
C ARG A 353 -14.40 -7.30 -9.43
N VAL A 354 -13.33 -6.65 -8.97
CA VAL A 354 -13.12 -6.31 -7.55
C VAL A 354 -13.63 -4.91 -7.20
N ASP A 355 -13.66 -3.99 -8.16
CA ASP A 355 -13.96 -2.57 -7.89
C ASP A 355 -15.36 -2.37 -7.30
N GLY A 356 -15.42 -1.72 -6.13
CA GLY A 356 -16.64 -1.46 -5.37
C GLY A 356 -17.26 -2.68 -4.69
N ARG A 357 -16.69 -3.88 -4.86
CA ARG A 357 -17.25 -5.15 -4.33
C ARG A 357 -16.33 -5.84 -3.33
N GLY A 358 -15.02 -5.81 -3.58
CA GLY A 358 -14.05 -6.61 -2.84
C GLY A 358 -14.07 -8.08 -3.22
N VAL A 359 -13.20 -8.83 -2.57
CA VAL A 359 -13.15 -10.29 -2.51
C VAL A 359 -13.94 -10.71 -1.27
N GLU A 360 -14.94 -11.56 -1.47
CA GLU A 360 -15.67 -12.20 -0.39
C GLU A 360 -14.90 -13.45 0.07
N PRO A 361 -14.62 -13.62 1.37
CA PRO A 361 -13.95 -14.83 1.86
C PRO A 361 -14.86 -16.06 1.73
N ASP A 362 -14.25 -17.23 1.56
CA ASP A 362 -14.95 -18.52 1.57
C ASP A 362 -15.55 -18.81 2.95
N LEU A 363 -14.81 -18.45 4.02
CA LEU A 363 -15.28 -18.52 5.40
C LEU A 363 -15.29 -17.12 6.02
N LYS A 364 -16.49 -16.61 6.29
CA LYS A 364 -16.66 -15.34 7.00
C LYS A 364 -16.45 -15.54 8.50
N VAL A 365 -15.58 -14.74 9.08
CA VAL A 365 -15.37 -14.66 10.53
C VAL A 365 -16.13 -13.46 11.07
N THR A 366 -17.14 -13.71 11.89
CA THR A 366 -18.00 -12.67 12.49
C THR A 366 -17.90 -12.69 14.01
N GLY A 367 -18.03 -11.52 14.66
CA GLY A 367 -18.37 -11.44 16.09
C GLY A 367 -17.26 -11.82 17.07
N GLY A 368 -16.14 -11.08 17.08
CA GLY A 368 -15.10 -11.21 18.11
C GLY A 368 -14.26 -12.51 18.05
N ALA A 369 -14.61 -13.43 17.15
CA ALA A 369 -13.82 -14.62 16.86
C ALA A 369 -12.45 -14.25 16.26
N ASP A 370 -11.42 -14.98 16.68
CA ASP A 370 -10.07 -14.80 16.18
C ASP A 370 -9.93 -15.48 14.81
N ALA A 371 -9.82 -14.66 13.76
CA ALA A 371 -9.68 -15.15 12.39
C ALA A 371 -8.45 -16.06 12.21
N GLU A 372 -7.36 -15.84 12.97
CA GLU A 372 -6.20 -16.72 12.89
C GLU A 372 -6.53 -18.12 13.41
N SER A 373 -7.21 -18.23 14.55
CA SER A 373 -7.67 -19.50 15.09
C SER A 373 -8.59 -20.25 14.13
N GLU A 374 -9.52 -19.56 13.46
CA GLU A 374 -10.39 -20.15 12.42
C GLU A 374 -9.57 -20.65 11.23
N ALA A 375 -8.59 -19.87 10.75
CA ALA A 375 -7.71 -20.30 9.67
C ALA A 375 -6.90 -21.55 10.02
N LEU A 376 -6.43 -21.67 11.27
CA LEU A 376 -5.73 -22.86 11.73
C LEU A 376 -6.64 -24.09 11.79
N GLN A 377 -7.91 -23.93 12.16
CA GLN A 377 -8.89 -25.03 12.13
C GLN A 377 -9.20 -25.48 10.70
N VAL A 378 -9.39 -24.52 9.77
CA VAL A 378 -9.57 -24.83 8.34
C VAL A 378 -8.37 -25.60 7.82
N LEU A 379 -7.16 -25.16 8.16
CA LEU A 379 -5.92 -25.78 7.70
C LEU A 379 -5.77 -27.21 8.23
N ASP A 380 -6.17 -27.49 9.47
CA ASP A 380 -6.20 -28.85 10.04
C ASP A 380 -7.18 -29.75 9.27
N GLY A 381 -8.35 -29.22 8.92
CA GLY A 381 -9.37 -29.93 8.13
C GLY A 381 -8.98 -30.21 6.68
N LEU A 382 -8.10 -29.40 6.07
CA LEU A 382 -7.56 -29.66 4.73
C LEU A 382 -6.63 -30.88 4.70
N GLY A 383 -6.13 -31.31 5.87
CA GLY A 383 -5.22 -32.44 6.01
C GLY A 383 -3.83 -32.19 5.40
N THR A 384 -2.89 -33.10 5.61
CA THR A 384 -1.62 -33.10 4.86
C THR A 384 -1.82 -33.98 3.62
N PRO A 385 -1.38 -33.59 2.41
CA PRO A 385 -1.50 -34.44 1.24
C PRO A 385 -0.96 -35.83 1.54
N ALA A 386 -1.73 -36.87 1.20
CA ALA A 386 -1.23 -38.24 1.23
C ALA A 386 -0.08 -38.31 0.22
N ARG A 387 1.14 -38.55 0.71
CA ARG A 387 2.34 -38.68 -0.12
C ARG A 387 2.28 -39.92 -1.01
#